data_AF-L1K5A3-F1
#
_entry.id   AF-L1K5A3-F1
#
_cell.length_a   1.000
_cell.length_b   1.000
_cell.length_c   1.000
_cell.angle_alpha   90.00
_cell.angle_beta   90.00
_cell.angle_gamma   90.00
#
_symmetry.space_group_name_H-M   'P 1'
#
loop_
_entity.id
_entity.type
_entity.pdbx_description
1 polymer ?
#
loop_
_entity_poly.entity_id
_entity_poly.type
_entity_poly.pdbx_seq_one_letter_code
_entity_poly.pdbx_strand_id
1 'polypeptide(L)' 'TYYWCTCGRSKKQPFCDGSLQGTAFKPMSYTATATEQRKLCQCKQTANAPFCDGRHKKL' A
#
# COMPACT_ATOMS: atom_id res chain seq x y z
N THR A 1 -4.40 -6.96 11.58
CA THR A 1 -4.86 -6.31 10.34
C THR A 1 -4.03 -5.08 10.05
N TYR A 2 -3.52 -4.96 8.83
CA TYR A 2 -2.76 -3.81 8.35
C TYR A 2 -3.62 -2.99 7.38
N TYR A 3 -3.38 -1.69 7.30
CA TYR A 3 -4.01 -0.81 6.32
C TYR A 3 -2.96 -0.30 5.36
N TRP A 4 -2.97 -0.79 4.13
CA TRP A 4 -2.07 -0.34 3.08
C TRP A 4 -2.53 1.01 2.52
N CYS A 5 -1.59 1.93 2.35
CA CYS A 5 -1.85 3.24 1.75
C CYS A 5 -2.07 3.08 0.24
N THR A 6 -3.24 3.52 -0.24
CA THR A 6 -3.60 3.51 -1.67
C THR A 6 -3.36 4.85 -2.36
N CYS A 7 -3.33 5.97 -1.62
CA CYS A 7 -3.26 7.33 -2.18
C CYS A 7 -1.84 7.87 -2.39
N GLY A 8 -0.81 7.21 -1.86
CA GLY A 8 0.59 7.66 -1.94
C GLY A 8 0.98 8.81 -0.98
N ARG A 9 0.03 9.43 -0.28
CA ARG A 9 0.26 10.63 0.57
C ARG A 9 0.71 10.35 2.00
N SER A 10 0.69 9.09 2.44
CA SER A 10 1.06 8.74 3.82
C SER A 10 2.54 9.04 4.09
N LYS A 11 2.82 9.58 5.28
CA LYS A 11 4.18 9.75 5.82
C LYS A 11 4.70 8.47 6.49
N LYS A 12 3.83 7.48 6.70
CA LYS A 12 4.15 6.16 7.29
C LYS A 12 4.07 5.05 6.24
N GLN A 13 4.54 5.32 5.01
CA GLN A 13 4.58 4.30 3.95
C GLN A 13 5.25 3.01 4.46
N PRO A 14 4.75 1.83 4.05
CA PRO A 14 3.68 1.58 3.07
C PRO A 14 2.25 1.69 3.64
N PHE A 15 2.09 2.00 4.92
CA PHE A 15 0.81 1.95 5.62
C PHE A 15 0.06 3.28 5.56
N CYS A 16 -1.25 3.21 5.76
CA CYS A 16 -2.11 4.36 5.85
C CYS A 16 -1.94 5.07 7.21
N ASP A 17 -1.82 6.40 7.18
CA ASP A 17 -1.75 7.27 8.37
C ASP A 17 -2.90 8.28 8.46
N GLY A 18 -3.90 8.16 7.57
CA GLY A 18 -5.02 9.10 7.49
C GLY A 18 -4.81 10.26 6.51
N SER A 19 -3.62 10.40 5.90
CA SER A 19 -3.33 11.47 4.91
C SER A 19 -4.16 11.40 3.61
N LEU A 20 -5.10 10.44 3.50
CA LEU A 20 -6.07 10.33 2.41
C LEU A 20 -7.35 11.15 2.63
N GLN A 21 -7.53 11.80 3.79
CA GLN A 21 -8.71 12.63 4.07
C GLN A 21 -8.93 13.67 2.96
N GLY A 22 -10.18 13.82 2.52
CA GLY A 22 -10.55 14.71 1.41
C GLY A 22 -10.22 14.19 0.00
N THR A 23 -9.76 12.95 -0.14
CA THR A 23 -9.56 12.30 -1.44
C THR A 23 -10.58 11.19 -1.68
N ALA A 24 -10.72 10.75 -2.94
CA ALA A 24 -11.57 9.61 -3.30
C ALA A 24 -10.97 8.25 -2.89
N PHE A 25 -9.72 8.22 -2.42
CA PHE A 25 -9.03 6.98 -2.06
C PHE A 25 -9.53 6.44 -0.72
N LYS A 26 -9.51 5.11 -0.56
CA LYS A 26 -9.76 4.42 0.71
C LYS A 26 -8.58 3.52 1.05
N PRO A 27 -8.20 3.35 2.34
CA PRO A 27 -7.19 2.38 2.72
C PRO A 27 -7.62 0.97 2.32
N MET A 28 -6.68 0.12 1.95
CA MET A 28 -6.94 -1.30 1.73
C MET A 28 -6.55 -2.08 2.98
N SER A 29 -7.49 -2.81 3.56
CA SER A 29 -7.20 -3.72 4.67
C SER A 29 -6.51 -4.99 4.16
N TYR A 30 -5.53 -5.46 4.91
CA TYR A 30 -4.81 -6.71 4.67
C TYR A 30 -4.58 -7.44 5.98
N THR A 31 -4.98 -8.70 6.06
CA THR A 31 -4.70 -9.57 7.20
C THR A 31 -3.63 -10.57 6.79
N ALA A 32 -2.47 -10.50 7.44
CA ALA A 32 -1.42 -11.49 7.23
C ALA A 32 -1.86 -12.84 7.81
N THR A 33 -1.77 -13.90 7.00
CA THR A 33 -2.12 -15.27 7.39
C THR A 33 -0.93 -16.05 7.92
N ALA A 34 0.29 -15.55 7.69
CA ALA A 34 1.54 -16.14 8.15
C ALA A 34 2.52 -15.06 8.61
N THR A 35 3.44 -15.42 9.50
CA THR A 35 4.54 -14.55 9.94
C THR A 35 5.69 -14.68 8.97
N GLU A 36 5.81 -13.71 8.06
CA GLU A 36 6.80 -13.74 7.00
C GLU A 36 7.14 -12.33 6.50
N GLN A 37 8.28 -12.22 5.83
CA GLN A 37 8.66 -10.99 5.16
C GLN A 37 7.97 -10.90 3.79
N ARG A 38 7.31 -9.78 3.54
CA ARG A 38 6.66 -9.46 2.27
C ARG A 38 6.97 -8.01 1.87
N LYS A 39 7.14 -7.78 0.57
CA LYS A 39 7.39 -6.44 0.01
C LYS A 39 6.06 -5.80 -0.35
N LEU A 40 5.69 -4.72 0.35
CA LEU A 40 4.51 -3.93 0.03
C LEU A 40 4.82 -2.84 -0.99
N CYS A 41 3.84 -2.52 -1.83
CA CYS A 41 4.02 -1.52 -2.88
C CYS A 41 3.98 -0.09 -2.31
N GLN A 42 4.98 0.73 -2.68
CA GLN A 42 5.02 2.15 -2.33
C GLN A 42 4.72 3.09 -3.52
N CYS A 43 5.01 2.67 -4.76
CA CYS A 43 4.72 3.47 -5.97
C CYS A 43 3.22 3.55 -6.34
N LYS A 44 2.39 2.68 -5.76
CA LYS A 44 0.93 2.56 -5.98
C LYS A 44 0.50 2.14 -7.39
N GLN A 45 1.43 1.67 -8.22
CA GLN A 45 1.17 1.19 -9.58
C GLN A 45 1.05 -0.34 -9.72
N THR A 46 1.11 -1.09 -8.61
CA THR A 46 1.06 -2.56 -8.61
C THR A 46 -0.28 -3.10 -9.15
N ALA A 47 -0.27 -4.21 -9.89
CA ALA A 47 -1.48 -5.01 -10.12
C ALA A 47 -1.73 -6.08 -9.05
N ASN A 48 -0.75 -6.33 -8.20
CA ASN A 48 -0.82 -7.35 -7.16
C ASN A 48 -0.96 -6.71 -5.76
N ALA A 49 -1.89 -5.77 -5.62
CA ALA A 49 -2.08 -5.04 -4.35
C ALA A 49 -2.38 -6.00 -3.19
N PRO A 50 -1.78 -5.77 -1.99
CA PRO A 50 -0.92 -4.65 -1.60
C PRO A 50 0.58 -4.84 -1.88
N PHE A 51 0.97 -5.92 -2.57
CA PHE A 51 2.36 -6.35 -2.75
C PHE A 51 3.06 -5.66 -3.92
N CYS A 52 4.38 -5.62 -3.86
CA CYS A 52 5.24 -5.11 -4.92
C CYS A 52 5.40 -6.15 -6.04
N ASP A 53 5.09 -5.75 -7.27
CA ASP A 53 5.25 -6.55 -8.50
C ASP A 53 6.35 -6.00 -9.44
N GLY A 54 7.10 -5.00 -8.98
CA GLY A 54 8.21 -4.41 -9.73
C GLY A 54 7.80 -3.44 -10.84
N ARG A 55 6.52 -3.11 -11.03
CA ARG A 55 6.07 -2.18 -12.09
C ARG A 55 6.76 -0.82 -12.08
N HIS A 56 7.15 -0.33 -10.90
CA HIS A 56 7.89 0.92 -10.74
C HIS A 56 9.24 0.96 -11.50
N LYS A 57 9.79 -0.19 -11.89
CA LYS A 57 11.04 -0.23 -12.67
C LYS A 57 10.86 0.21 -14.13
N LYS A 58 9.61 0.33 -14.59
CA LYS A 58 9.24 0.70 -15.97
C LYS A 58 8.51 2.05 -16.02
N LEU A 59 8.50 2.81 -14.92
CA LEU A 59 7.92 4.16 -14.84
C LEU A 59 8.93 5.22 -15.25
#